data_AF-A0A965AKJ9-F1
#
_entry.id   AF-A0A965AKJ9-F1
#
_cell.length_a   1.000
_cell.length_b   1.000
_cell.length_c   1.000
_cell.angle_alpha   90.00
_cell.angle_beta   90.00
_cell.angle_gamma   90.00
#
_symmetry.space_group_name_H-M   'P 1'
#
loop_
_entity.id
_entity.type
_entity.pdbx_description
1 polymer ?
#
loop_
_entity_poly.entity_id
_entity_poly.type
_entity_poly.pdbx_seq_one_letter_code
_entity_poly.pdbx_strand_id
1 'polypeptide(L)'
;MANFPDHTATQERCAVVRLALTDFRCYAQLRLEADARPAVLTGANGAGKTNLLEAISFLAPGRGLRRARLHDVMRSDATENT
;
A
#
# COMPACT_ATOMS: atom_id res chain seq x y z
N MET A 1 -17.14 -4.83 -36.78
CA MET A 1 -18.01 -5.08 -35.61
C MET A 1 -17.10 -5.51 -34.48
N ALA A 2 -16.63 -4.57 -33.66
CA ALA A 2 -15.62 -4.83 -32.63
C ALA A 2 -16.30 -5.46 -31.40
N ASN A 3 -15.82 -6.62 -30.99
CA ASN A 3 -16.22 -7.30 -29.77
C ASN A 3 -15.68 -6.51 -28.58
N PHE A 4 -16.51 -5.66 -27.97
CA PHE A 4 -16.17 -5.02 -26.70
C PHE A 4 -16.26 -6.10 -25.62
N PRO A 5 -15.18 -6.39 -24.87
CA PRO A 5 -15.22 -7.41 -23.84
C PRO A 5 -16.29 -7.06 -22.80
N ASP A 6 -17.17 -8.02 -22.54
CA ASP A 6 -18.21 -7.93 -21.54
C ASP A 6 -17.57 -7.90 -20.14
N HIS A 7 -17.67 -6.76 -19.45
CA HIS A 7 -17.12 -6.57 -18.10
C HIS A 7 -18.03 -7.13 -16.99
N THR A 8 -19.02 -7.97 -17.33
CA THR A 8 -19.96 -8.62 -16.41
C THR A 8 -19.38 -9.78 -15.60
N ALA A 9 -18.08 -10.06 -15.69
CA ALA A 9 -17.40 -10.86 -14.69
C ALA A 9 -17.55 -10.14 -13.34
N THR A 10 -18.28 -10.75 -12.39
CA THR A 10 -18.36 -10.27 -11.00
C THR A 10 -16.94 -10.19 -10.47
N GLN A 11 -16.37 -8.98 -10.49
CA GLN A 11 -15.01 -8.76 -10.03
C GLN A 11 -15.01 -9.03 -8.53
N GLU A 12 -14.37 -10.12 -8.10
CA GLU A 12 -14.26 -10.45 -6.69
C GLU A 12 -13.64 -9.25 -5.96
N ARG A 13 -14.41 -8.65 -5.05
CA ARG A 13 -13.94 -7.47 -4.31
C ARG A 13 -12.93 -7.94 -3.27
N CYS A 14 -11.66 -7.65 -3.51
CA CYS A 14 -10.62 -7.79 -2.51
C CYS A 14 -10.45 -6.48 -1.74
N ALA A 15 -10.18 -6.58 -0.44
CA ALA A 15 -9.91 -5.45 0.43
C ALA A 15 -8.77 -5.75 1.42
N VAL A 16 -7.99 -4.73 1.75
CA VAL A 16 -7.00 -4.79 2.83
C VAL A 16 -7.69 -4.41 4.14
N VAL A 17 -8.04 -5.40 4.95
CA VAL A 17 -8.66 -5.18 6.28
C VAL A 17 -7.62 -4.95 7.37
N ARG A 18 -6.35 -5.30 7.11
CA ARG A 18 -5.25 -5.12 8.04
C ARG A 18 -3.95 -4.82 7.32
N LEU A 19 -3.25 -3.77 7.74
CA LEU A 19 -1.91 -3.42 7.28
C LEU A 19 -0.99 -3.22 8.48
N ALA A 20 0.11 -3.97 8.53
CA ALA A 20 1.16 -3.82 9.52
C ALA A 20 2.47 -3.44 8.82
N LEU A 21 3.09 -2.35 9.25
CA LEU A 21 4.36 -1.85 8.73
C LEU A 21 5.40 -1.81 9.84
N THR A 22 6.63 -2.19 9.53
CA THR A 22 7.81 -2.09 10.40
C THR A 22 8.95 -1.53 9.57
N ASP A 23 9.60 -0.47 10.04
CA ASP A 23 10.71 0.22 9.37
C ASP A 23 10.48 0.49 7.88
N PHE A 24 9.28 0.97 7.55
CA PHE A 24 8.84 1.23 6.18
C PHE A 24 8.69 2.74 5.95
N ARG A 25 9.48 3.30 5.04
CA ARG A 25 9.48 4.73 4.69
C ARG A 25 9.57 5.60 5.94
N CYS A 26 8.54 6.41 6.22
CA CYS A 26 8.49 7.27 7.41
C CYS A 26 7.88 6.59 8.64
N TYR A 27 7.46 5.32 8.55
CA TYR A 27 6.85 4.59 9.66
C TYR A 27 7.89 3.69 10.34
N ALA A 28 8.20 3.99 11.61
CA ALA A 28 8.90 3.05 12.49
C ALA A 28 8.06 1.79 12.68
N GLN A 29 6.80 2.00 13.07
CA GLN A 29 5.81 0.95 13.23
C GLN A 29 4.43 1.54 12.95
N LEU A 30 3.58 0.79 12.26
CA LEU A 30 2.17 1.13 12.06
C LEU A 30 1.32 -0.14 12.08
N ARG A 31 0.17 -0.08 12.75
CA ARG A 31 -0.90 -1.07 12.62
C ARG A 31 -2.19 -0.33 12.27
N LEU A 32 -2.73 -0.64 11.09
CA LEU A 32 -3.99 -0.11 10.58
C LEU A 32 -4.98 -1.28 10.48
N GLU A 33 -6.11 -1.15 11.14
CA GLU A 33 -7.27 -2.04 10.98
C GLU A 33 -8.35 -1.28 10.20
N ALA A 34 -8.99 -1.94 9.24
CA ALA A 34 -10.00 -1.37 8.35
C ALA A 34 -11.08 -2.42 8.03
N ASP A 35 -12.12 -2.00 7.32
CA ASP A 35 -13.11 -2.91 6.73
C ASP A 35 -13.08 -2.82 5.19
N ALA A 36 -13.99 -3.52 4.53
CA ALA A 36 -14.03 -3.58 3.07
C ALA A 36 -14.60 -2.33 2.39
N ARG A 37 -14.91 -1.26 3.15
CA ARG A 37 -15.42 0.00 2.58
C ARG A 37 -14.27 0.85 2.04
N PRO A 38 -14.51 1.70 1.03
CA PRO A 38 -13.54 2.68 0.58
C PRO A 38 -13.09 3.60 1.73
N ALA A 39 -11.79 3.82 1.83
CA ALA A 39 -11.19 4.70 2.82
C ALA A 39 -10.52 5.91 2.16
N VAL A 40 -10.54 7.06 2.86
CA VAL A 40 -9.87 8.29 2.43
C VAL A 40 -8.73 8.58 3.38
N LEU A 41 -7.50 8.65 2.85
CA LEU A 41 -6.31 9.06 3.62
C LEU A 41 -6.20 10.58 3.63
N THR A 42 -6.23 11.20 4.80
CA THR A 42 -6.14 12.66 4.98
C THR A 42 -4.92 13.04 5.82
N GLY A 43 -4.58 14.34 5.84
CA GLY A 43 -3.45 14.87 6.60
C GLY A 43 -2.52 15.74 5.77
N ALA A 44 -1.55 16.40 6.41
CA ALA A 44 -0.62 17.32 5.78
C ALA A 44 0.26 16.66 4.70
N ASN A 45 0.86 17.48 3.82
CA ASN A 45 1.91 17.00 2.92
C ASN A 45 3.08 16.45 3.72
N GLY A 46 3.63 15.31 3.30
CA GLY A 46 4.67 14.60 4.06
C GLY A 46 4.17 13.67 5.17
N ALA A 47 2.86 13.65 5.50
CA ALA A 47 2.33 12.79 6.58
C ALA A 47 2.31 11.27 6.30
N GLY A 48 2.87 10.80 5.17
CA GLY A 48 2.98 9.37 4.87
C GLY A 48 1.81 8.73 4.09
N LYS A 49 0.81 9.51 3.63
CA LYS A 49 -0.32 9.00 2.84
C LYS A 49 0.10 8.17 1.63
N THR A 50 1.07 8.66 0.85
CA THR A 50 1.62 7.92 -0.31
C THR A 50 2.39 6.68 0.12
N ASN A 51 3.08 6.71 1.27
CA ASN A 51 3.80 5.54 1.79
C ASN A 51 2.83 4.39 2.09
N LEU A 52 1.63 4.69 2.61
CA LEU A 52 0.59 3.67 2.81
C LEU A 52 0.13 3.03 1.50
N LEU A 53 -0.11 3.84 0.46
CA LEU A 53 -0.48 3.32 -0.86
C LEU A 53 0.65 2.50 -1.49
N GLU A 54 1.90 2.91 -1.31
CA GLU A 54 3.06 2.11 -1.71
C GLU A 54 3.06 0.75 -0.99
N ALA A 55 2.88 0.71 0.33
CA ALA A 55 2.85 -0.54 1.09
C ALA A 55 1.74 -1.48 0.62
N ILE A 56 0.52 -0.97 0.40
CA ILE A 56 -0.60 -1.75 -0.15
C ILE A 56 -0.24 -2.34 -1.52
N SER A 57 0.46 -1.59 -2.36
CA SER A 57 0.82 -2.05 -3.70
C SER A 57 1.79 -3.24 -3.72
N PHE A 58 2.53 -3.49 -2.63
CA PHE A 58 3.36 -4.70 -2.48
C PHE A 58 2.54 -5.97 -2.24
N LEU A 59 1.27 -5.85 -1.84
CA LEU A 59 0.38 -7.00 -1.64
C LEU A 59 -0.18 -7.53 -2.98
N ALA A 60 -0.14 -6.73 -4.05
CA ALA A 60 -0.52 -7.16 -5.38
C ALA A 60 0.65 -7.87 -6.09
N PRO A 61 0.39 -8.89 -6.93
CA PRO A 61 1.44 -9.55 -7.69
C PRO A 61 2.17 -8.55 -8.60
N GLY A 62 3.49 -8.42 -8.44
CA GLY A 62 4.31 -7.45 -9.16
C GLY A 62 5.38 -6.80 -8.29
N ARG A 63 5.79 -5.56 -8.63
CA ARG A 63 6.87 -4.82 -7.92
C ARG A 63 6.38 -3.55 -7.19
N GLY A 64 5.10 -3.46 -6.85
CA GLY A 64 4.49 -2.26 -6.27
C GLY A 64 4.48 -1.03 -7.19
N LEU A 65 3.91 0.08 -6.72
CA LEU A 65 3.63 1.31 -7.51
C LEU A 65 4.87 1.96 -8.14
N ARG A 66 6.08 1.67 -7.62
CA ARG A 66 7.33 2.27 -8.11
C ARG A 66 8.34 1.27 -8.67
N ARG A 67 7.96 -0.01 -8.82
CA ARG A 67 8.92 -1.11 -9.03
C ARG A 67 10.01 -1.19 -7.95
N ALA A 68 9.76 -0.58 -6.79
CA ALA A 68 10.71 -0.47 -5.70
C ALA A 68 11.00 -1.84 -5.10
N ARG A 69 12.27 -2.14 -4.86
CA ARG A 69 12.69 -3.34 -4.13
C ARG A 69 12.47 -3.09 -2.64
N LEU A 70 12.38 -4.16 -1.85
CA LEU A 70 12.12 -4.06 -0.41
C LEU A 70 13.18 -3.21 0.33
N HIS A 71 14.43 -3.18 -0.15
CA HIS A 71 15.47 -2.32 0.42
C HIS A 71 15.28 -0.83 0.09
N ASP A 72 14.61 -0.50 -1.02
CA ASP A 72 14.38 0.90 -1.43
C ASP A 72 13.34 1.59 -0.53
N VAL A 73 12.57 0.82 0.24
CA VAL A 73 11.48 1.30 1.10
C VAL A 73 11.82 1.23 2.58
N MET A 74 13.03 0.78 2.95
CA MET A 74 13.49 0.82 4.33
C MET A 74 13.53 2.26 4.85
N ARG A 75 13.13 2.44 6.11
CA ARG A 75 13.28 3.72 6.80
C ARG A 75 14.77 4.02 7.00
N SER A 76 15.19 5.23 6.63
CA SER A 76 16.59 5.68 6.67
C SER A 76 17.22 5.58 8.07
N ASP A 77 16.42 5.83 9.11
CA ASP A 77 16.89 5.91 10.49
C ASP A 77 16.75 4.56 11.22
N ALA A 78 16.28 3.51 10.54
CA ALA A 78 16.16 2.17 11.14
C ALA A 78 17.53 1.56 11.48
N THR A 79 18.60 2.02 10.82
CA THR A 79 19.97 1.52 10.97
C THR A 79 20.81 2.22 12.05
N GLU A 80 20.32 3.31 12.67
CA GLU A 80 21.11 4.09 13.64
C GLU A 80 20.88 3.75 15.12
N ASN A 81 20.10 2.71 15.43
CA ASN A 81 19.82 2.30 16.81
C ASN A 81 20.40 0.91 17.10
N THR A 82 21.73 0.81 17.18
CA THR A 82 22.47 -0.35 17.74
C THR A 82 23.36 0.12 18.88
#